data_AF-A0A964KT58-F1
#
_entry.id   AF-A0A964KT58-F1
#
_cell.length_a   1.000
_cell.length_b   1.000
_cell.length_c   1.000
_cell.angle_alpha   90.00
_cell.angle_beta   90.00
_cell.angle_gamma   90.00
#
_symmetry.space_group_name_H-M   'P 1'
#
loop_
_entity.id
_entity.type
_entity.pdbx_description
1 polymer ?
#
loop_
_entity_poly.entity_id
_entity_poly.type
_entity_poly.pdbx_seq_one_letter_code
_entity_poly.pdbx_strand_id
1 'polypeptide(L)'
;MTTEATYLDLHIHSSEGSDDAGATVEGYLRWVESRRKLGFRVDGFVLTEHRRYDTSRDYSELAAKYNAVVLRGVEVETEIGHVLVYGVTPEFLKRFDLSDIALPYAEVFKVAWETGGIAVGAHAGRPRIGAVEHYNERQVDLTNIHVLETLNGGSNDYENARAHDLARQHNIREVGASDGHFVSNLARCLTRFDHTIRTIDDLVRVLRDPASSFVPMRIEETVEGAEIPVRPGFEELTALLPHTSGQGNLGGDVIEYDRSVIGREVHGGQLVVTAESIREYCEALEETNPLYLDPEFAKQGSYGGIIAPPGLLQTAELGPAPDPKVKFGNLGFHAGSRQEYFLPVRPGDVLEGYVSIKEVYEKTGRSGRMVFVVRQARFENQHGETVALIQNSHVQRELQSGGSND
;
A
#
# COMPACT_ATOMS: atom_id res chain seq x y z
N MET A 1 -28.16 -21.68 -12.26
CA MET A 1 -27.70 -21.75 -10.86
C MET A 1 -26.62 -20.69 -10.74
N THR A 2 -26.86 -19.61 -10.02
CA THR A 2 -25.82 -18.60 -9.75
C THR A 2 -24.77 -19.29 -8.88
N THR A 3 -23.56 -19.47 -9.40
CA THR A 3 -22.42 -19.91 -8.59
C THR A 3 -22.19 -18.87 -7.49
N GLU A 4 -22.05 -19.30 -6.23
CA GLU A 4 -21.68 -18.37 -5.16
C GLU A 4 -20.27 -17.83 -5.44
N ALA A 5 -20.17 -16.52 -5.60
CA ALA A 5 -18.89 -15.83 -5.74
C ALA A 5 -18.18 -15.72 -4.39
N THR A 6 -16.84 -15.77 -4.39
CA THR A 6 -16.01 -15.58 -3.18
C THR A 6 -15.17 -14.33 -3.31
N TYR A 7 -15.05 -13.55 -2.23
CA TYR A 7 -14.27 -12.31 -2.18
C TYR A 7 -13.10 -12.47 -1.21
N LEU A 8 -11.88 -12.62 -1.72
CA LEU A 8 -10.70 -12.84 -0.88
C LEU A 8 -9.68 -11.72 -1.04
N ASP A 9 -9.05 -11.34 0.07
CA ASP A 9 -7.80 -10.59 0.05
C ASP A 9 -6.63 -11.56 -0.08
N LEU A 10 -5.89 -11.52 -1.19
CA LEU A 10 -4.90 -12.56 -1.50
C LEU A 10 -3.50 -12.31 -0.94
N HIS A 11 -3.27 -11.16 -0.31
CA HIS A 11 -1.95 -10.70 0.09
C HIS A 11 -2.06 -9.90 1.38
N ILE A 12 -1.76 -10.54 2.52
CA ILE A 12 -1.64 -9.88 3.82
C ILE A 12 -0.59 -10.57 4.69
N HIS A 13 -0.10 -9.83 5.68
CA HIS A 13 0.91 -10.25 6.64
C HIS A 13 0.37 -10.16 8.06
N SER A 14 0.75 -11.11 8.92
CA SER A 14 0.35 -11.13 10.32
C SER A 14 1.56 -11.02 11.24
N SER A 15 1.35 -10.45 12.43
CA SER A 15 2.36 -10.35 13.48
C SER A 15 2.87 -11.71 13.97
N GLU A 16 2.17 -12.79 13.61
CA GLU A 16 2.58 -14.14 13.95
C GLU A 16 3.60 -14.68 12.94
N GLY A 17 3.62 -14.22 11.69
CA GLY A 17 4.43 -14.78 10.60
C GLY A 17 5.49 -13.84 10.00
N SER A 18 5.16 -12.56 9.91
CA SER A 18 6.02 -11.48 9.42
C SER A 18 6.50 -10.57 10.56
N ASP A 19 7.74 -10.10 10.45
CA ASP A 19 8.40 -9.24 11.43
C ASP A 19 8.03 -7.75 11.33
N ASP A 20 7.40 -7.34 10.23
CA ASP A 20 6.93 -5.98 9.95
C ASP A 20 5.41 -5.82 10.07
N ALA A 21 4.68 -6.87 10.43
CA ALA A 21 3.23 -6.85 10.58
C ALA A 21 2.80 -6.64 12.04
N GLY A 22 1.83 -5.74 12.26
CA GLY A 22 1.24 -5.45 13.57
C GLY A 22 -0.12 -6.10 13.82
N ALA A 23 -0.70 -6.77 12.82
CA ALA A 23 -2.03 -7.36 12.89
C ALA A 23 -2.02 -8.83 13.30
N THR A 24 -2.87 -9.21 14.25
CA THR A 24 -3.13 -10.62 14.55
C THR A 24 -4.15 -11.21 13.58
N VAL A 25 -4.13 -12.53 13.38
CA VAL A 25 -5.10 -13.21 12.50
C VAL A 25 -6.53 -13.05 13.02
N GLU A 26 -6.74 -13.12 14.33
CA GLU A 26 -8.07 -12.83 14.93
C GLU A 26 -8.48 -11.36 14.73
N GLY A 27 -7.52 -10.42 14.75
CA GLY A 27 -7.77 -9.01 14.46
C GLY A 27 -8.33 -8.82 13.05
N TYR A 28 -7.73 -9.47 12.06
CA TYR A 28 -8.24 -9.50 10.69
C TYR A 28 -9.63 -10.11 10.58
N LEU A 29 -9.91 -11.22 11.27
CA LEU A 29 -11.23 -11.84 11.25
C LEU A 29 -12.32 -10.97 11.88
N ARG A 30 -12.00 -10.24 12.96
CA ARG A 30 -12.90 -9.23 13.54
C ARG A 30 -13.15 -8.09 12.56
N TRP A 31 -12.15 -7.70 11.79
CA TRP A 31 -12.31 -6.70 10.73
C TRP A 31 -13.22 -7.18 9.61
N VAL A 32 -13.06 -8.43 9.13
CA VAL A 32 -13.97 -9.05 8.15
C VAL A 32 -15.41 -8.97 8.64
N GLU A 33 -15.67 -9.39 9.88
CA GLU A 33 -17.02 -9.31 10.47
C GLU A 33 -17.55 -7.87 10.51
N SER A 34 -16.70 -6.91 10.90
CA SER A 34 -17.03 -5.48 10.94
C SER A 34 -17.39 -4.93 9.54
N ARG A 35 -16.61 -5.29 8.50
CA ARG A 35 -16.85 -4.84 7.12
C ARG A 35 -18.13 -5.45 6.55
N ARG A 36 -18.41 -6.73 6.83
CA ARG A 36 -19.68 -7.38 6.47
C ARG A 36 -20.90 -6.68 7.08
N LYS A 37 -20.81 -6.22 8.34
CA LYS A 37 -21.88 -5.44 9.00
C LYS A 37 -22.15 -4.10 8.32
N LEU A 38 -21.19 -3.54 7.58
CA LEU A 38 -21.32 -2.31 6.80
C LEU A 38 -21.83 -2.56 5.37
N GLY A 39 -22.12 -3.81 4.99
CA GLY A 39 -22.66 -4.17 3.68
C GLY A 39 -21.63 -4.59 2.65
N PHE A 40 -20.33 -4.51 2.95
CA PHE A 40 -19.26 -4.99 2.07
C PHE A 40 -19.24 -6.53 2.01
N ARG A 41 -18.75 -7.09 0.91
CA ARG A 41 -18.50 -8.54 0.79
C ARG A 41 -17.00 -8.80 0.94
N VAL A 42 -16.64 -9.53 1.99
CA VAL A 42 -15.28 -10.00 2.26
C VAL A 42 -15.43 -11.39 2.87
N ASP A 43 -14.92 -12.42 2.23
CA ASP A 43 -15.10 -13.81 2.66
C ASP A 43 -13.91 -14.36 3.43
N GLY A 44 -12.76 -13.72 3.29
CA GLY A 44 -11.54 -14.23 3.88
C GLY A 44 -10.31 -13.57 3.30
N PHE A 45 -9.18 -14.20 3.59
CA PHE A 45 -7.88 -13.72 3.17
C PHE A 45 -6.84 -14.83 3.08
N VAL A 46 -5.74 -14.57 2.42
CA VAL A 46 -4.57 -15.43 2.32
C VAL A 46 -3.41 -14.76 3.06
N LEU A 47 -2.88 -15.44 4.08
CA LEU A 47 -1.66 -15.02 4.76
C LEU A 47 -0.46 -15.37 3.88
N THR A 48 0.35 -14.38 3.51
CA THR A 48 1.50 -14.51 2.61
C THR A 48 2.75 -13.97 3.27
N GLU A 49 3.06 -14.51 4.45
CA GLU A 49 4.14 -14.04 5.32
C GLU A 49 5.49 -13.98 4.59
N HIS A 50 6.33 -13.02 4.95
CA HIS A 50 7.64 -12.86 4.34
C HIS A 50 8.58 -13.98 4.77
N ARG A 51 9.30 -14.55 3.79
CA ARG A 51 10.50 -15.36 3.99
C ARG A 51 10.35 -16.64 4.82
N ARG A 52 9.14 -16.99 5.26
CA ARG A 52 8.88 -18.12 6.16
C ARG A 52 7.55 -18.78 5.84
N TYR A 53 7.51 -20.09 5.97
CA TYR A 53 6.28 -20.87 5.85
C TYR A 53 6.25 -22.00 6.88
N ASP A 54 5.46 -21.83 7.93
CA ASP A 54 5.29 -22.84 8.98
C ASP A 54 4.17 -23.81 8.61
N THR A 55 4.53 -25.01 8.15
CA THR A 55 3.55 -26.02 7.74
C THR A 55 2.63 -26.49 8.87
N SER A 56 3.01 -26.29 10.14
CA SER A 56 2.26 -26.79 11.31
C SER A 56 1.11 -25.88 11.74
N ARG A 57 1.09 -24.61 11.32
CA ARG A 57 -0.01 -23.70 11.69
C ARG A 57 -1.31 -24.09 11.02
N ASP A 58 -2.42 -23.92 11.74
CA ASP A 58 -3.76 -24.11 11.20
C ASP A 58 -4.70 -23.08 11.81
N TYR A 59 -5.38 -22.32 10.94
CA TYR A 59 -6.33 -21.29 11.33
C TYR A 59 -7.78 -21.72 11.09
N SER A 60 -8.04 -22.97 10.70
CA SER A 60 -9.37 -23.47 10.31
C SER A 60 -10.40 -23.32 11.43
N GLU A 61 -10.05 -23.68 12.67
CA GLU A 61 -10.94 -23.53 13.82
C GLU A 61 -11.27 -22.05 14.11
N LEU A 62 -10.25 -21.19 14.03
CA LEU A 62 -10.41 -19.75 14.24
C LEU A 62 -11.26 -19.13 13.12
N ALA A 63 -11.02 -19.49 11.86
CA ALA A 63 -11.76 -19.02 10.71
C ALA A 63 -13.25 -19.44 10.77
N ALA A 64 -13.53 -20.67 11.22
CA ALA A 64 -14.89 -21.18 11.40
C ALA A 64 -15.71 -20.35 12.41
N LYS A 65 -15.09 -19.87 13.50
CA LYS A 65 -15.74 -18.99 14.49
C LYS A 65 -16.29 -17.69 13.87
N TYR A 66 -15.67 -17.21 12.79
CA TYR A 66 -16.06 -15.98 12.10
C TYR A 66 -16.79 -16.22 10.77
N ASN A 67 -17.08 -17.48 10.42
CA ASN A 67 -17.62 -17.88 9.12
C ASN A 67 -16.82 -17.24 7.96
N ALA A 68 -15.50 -17.34 8.04
CA ALA A 68 -14.57 -16.77 7.07
C ALA A 68 -13.59 -17.85 6.58
N VAL A 69 -12.85 -17.52 5.52
CA VAL A 69 -11.79 -18.36 4.96
C VAL A 69 -10.43 -17.76 5.32
N VAL A 70 -9.54 -18.56 5.87
CA VAL A 70 -8.13 -18.17 6.10
C VAL A 70 -7.26 -19.19 5.38
N LEU A 71 -6.63 -18.75 4.29
CA LEU A 71 -5.70 -19.55 3.52
C LEU A 71 -4.26 -19.11 3.81
N ARG A 72 -3.30 -19.88 3.33
CA ARG A 72 -1.88 -19.59 3.50
C ARG A 72 -1.13 -19.76 2.19
N GLY A 73 -0.25 -18.82 1.91
CA GLY A 73 0.81 -18.86 0.93
C GLY A 73 2.09 -18.34 1.55
N VAL A 74 3.02 -17.91 0.72
CA VAL A 74 4.26 -17.25 1.15
C VAL A 74 4.58 -16.15 0.14
N GLU A 75 5.11 -15.03 0.60
CA GLU A 75 5.76 -14.07 -0.28
C GLU A 75 7.28 -14.32 -0.26
N VAL A 76 7.83 -14.58 -1.44
CA VAL A 76 9.26 -14.77 -1.65
C VAL A 76 9.85 -13.60 -2.43
N GLU A 77 11.10 -13.29 -2.15
CA GLU A 77 11.84 -12.25 -2.83
C GLU A 77 12.67 -12.83 -3.98
N THR A 78 12.55 -12.22 -5.16
CA THR A 78 13.22 -12.68 -6.37
C THR A 78 14.00 -11.54 -7.02
N GLU A 79 14.85 -11.87 -7.98
CA GLU A 79 15.61 -10.88 -8.76
C GLU A 79 14.76 -9.90 -9.60
N ILE A 80 13.43 -10.12 -9.70
CA ILE A 80 12.48 -9.24 -10.38
C ILE A 80 11.41 -8.63 -9.45
N GLY A 81 11.63 -8.70 -8.14
CA GLY A 81 10.67 -8.24 -7.14
C GLY A 81 10.00 -9.40 -6.40
N HIS A 82 8.90 -9.10 -5.72
CA HIS A 82 8.25 -10.08 -4.86
C HIS A 82 7.27 -10.98 -5.62
N VAL A 83 7.17 -12.22 -5.17
CA VAL A 83 6.32 -13.25 -5.77
C VAL A 83 5.53 -13.96 -4.68
N LEU A 84 4.22 -14.02 -4.83
CA LEU A 84 3.33 -14.81 -3.98
C LEU A 84 3.29 -16.24 -4.49
N VAL A 85 3.45 -17.20 -3.60
CA VAL A 85 3.34 -18.62 -3.91
C VAL A 85 2.20 -19.23 -3.10
N TYR A 86 1.20 -19.73 -3.80
CA TYR A 86 0.06 -20.46 -3.24
C TYR A 86 0.19 -21.95 -3.51
N GLY A 87 -0.29 -22.78 -2.57
CA GLY A 87 -0.13 -24.24 -2.66
C GLY A 87 1.32 -24.67 -2.44
N VAL A 88 2.00 -24.06 -1.47
CA VAL A 88 3.40 -24.35 -1.11
C VAL A 88 3.54 -25.82 -0.71
N THR A 89 4.33 -26.58 -1.45
CA THR A 89 4.55 -28.02 -1.20
C THR A 89 5.87 -28.30 -0.49
N PRO A 90 6.01 -29.45 0.18
CA PRO A 90 7.31 -29.87 0.72
C PRO A 90 8.42 -29.98 -0.32
N GLU A 91 8.09 -30.27 -1.60
CA GLU A 91 9.10 -30.30 -2.67
C GLU A 91 9.54 -28.89 -3.04
N PHE A 92 8.63 -27.92 -3.12
CA PHE A 92 8.97 -26.51 -3.32
C PHE A 92 9.94 -26.02 -2.21
N LEU A 93 9.64 -26.32 -0.95
CA LEU A 93 10.45 -25.92 0.21
C LEU A 93 11.84 -26.58 0.26
N LYS A 94 12.05 -27.70 -0.44
CA LYS A 94 13.40 -28.30 -0.58
C LYS A 94 14.23 -27.61 -1.65
N ARG A 95 13.60 -26.89 -2.58
CA ARG A 95 14.27 -26.25 -3.72
C ARG A 95 14.71 -24.83 -3.43
N PHE A 96 14.00 -24.13 -2.56
CA PHE A 96 14.27 -22.74 -2.26
C PHE A 96 14.47 -22.53 -0.77
N ASP A 97 15.51 -21.76 -0.44
CA ASP A 97 15.61 -21.09 0.85
C ASP A 97 14.73 -19.84 0.80
N LEU A 98 13.63 -19.85 1.56
CA LEU A 98 12.69 -18.72 1.57
C LEU A 98 13.31 -17.44 2.15
N SER A 99 14.43 -17.53 2.87
CA SER A 99 15.13 -16.36 3.40
C SER A 99 16.05 -15.67 2.38
N ASP A 100 16.29 -16.29 1.22
CA ASP A 100 17.02 -15.68 0.12
C ASP A 100 16.19 -14.55 -0.50
N ILE A 101 16.83 -13.40 -0.68
CA ILE A 101 16.22 -12.17 -1.21
C ILE A 101 16.41 -11.98 -2.72
N ALA A 102 17.07 -12.94 -3.38
CA ALA A 102 17.42 -12.86 -4.80
C ALA A 102 17.14 -14.18 -5.51
N LEU A 103 16.05 -14.87 -5.16
CA LEU A 103 15.69 -16.12 -5.81
C LEU A 103 15.53 -15.94 -7.34
N PRO A 104 15.94 -16.92 -8.15
CA PRO A 104 15.75 -16.88 -9.60
C PRO A 104 14.27 -17.01 -9.93
N TYR A 105 13.64 -15.90 -10.34
CA TYR A 105 12.19 -15.84 -10.52
C TYR A 105 11.66 -16.91 -11.47
N ALA A 106 12.34 -17.15 -12.59
CA ALA A 106 11.91 -18.11 -13.60
C ALA A 106 11.79 -19.53 -13.02
N GLU A 107 12.72 -19.91 -12.13
CA GLU A 107 12.67 -21.20 -11.44
C GLU A 107 11.58 -21.19 -10.35
N VAL A 108 11.36 -20.09 -9.63
CA VAL A 108 10.24 -19.97 -8.67
C VAL A 108 8.89 -20.22 -9.35
N PHE A 109 8.61 -19.53 -10.47
CA PHE A 109 7.37 -19.69 -11.22
C PHE A 109 7.21 -21.12 -11.75
N LYS A 110 8.28 -21.68 -12.32
CA LYS A 110 8.30 -23.04 -12.88
C LYS A 110 8.09 -24.10 -11.80
N VAL A 111 8.86 -24.08 -10.71
CA VAL A 111 8.79 -25.09 -9.65
C VAL A 111 7.48 -24.99 -8.88
N ALA A 112 6.95 -23.79 -8.64
CA ALA A 112 5.61 -23.63 -8.09
C ALA A 112 4.57 -24.36 -8.97
N TRP A 113 4.63 -24.17 -10.29
CA TRP A 113 3.73 -24.84 -11.23
C TRP A 113 3.91 -26.36 -11.26
N GLU A 114 5.15 -26.84 -11.38
CA GLU A 114 5.50 -28.28 -11.48
C GLU A 114 5.15 -29.06 -10.22
N THR A 115 5.26 -28.42 -9.05
CA THR A 115 4.93 -29.05 -7.75
C THR A 115 3.46 -28.94 -7.37
N GLY A 116 2.62 -28.35 -8.22
CA GLY A 116 1.17 -28.30 -8.04
C GLY A 116 0.63 -27.00 -7.42
N GLY A 117 1.50 -26.05 -7.06
CA GLY A 117 1.13 -24.71 -6.62
C GLY A 117 0.97 -23.71 -7.77
N ILE A 118 0.96 -22.42 -7.45
CA ILE A 118 1.01 -21.33 -8.44
C ILE A 118 1.78 -20.13 -7.87
N ALA A 119 2.58 -19.49 -8.70
CA ALA A 119 3.23 -18.23 -8.39
C ALA A 119 2.49 -17.05 -9.05
N VAL A 120 2.42 -15.92 -8.34
CA VAL A 120 1.79 -14.67 -8.78
C VAL A 120 2.79 -13.54 -8.54
N GLY A 121 3.04 -12.70 -9.54
CA GLY A 121 3.90 -11.52 -9.33
C GLY A 121 3.18 -10.51 -8.43
N ALA A 122 3.76 -10.20 -7.27
CA ALA A 122 3.18 -9.29 -6.29
C ALA A 122 3.37 -7.83 -6.71
N HIS A 123 2.43 -6.96 -6.31
CA HIS A 123 2.42 -5.50 -6.44
C HIS A 123 3.22 -4.99 -7.65
N ALA A 124 2.91 -5.52 -8.83
CA ALA A 124 3.87 -5.64 -9.93
C ALA A 124 4.36 -4.31 -10.51
N GLY A 125 3.64 -3.21 -10.25
CA GLY A 125 3.99 -1.88 -10.72
C GLY A 125 4.78 -1.03 -9.74
N ARG A 126 5.06 -1.53 -8.52
CA ARG A 126 5.91 -0.83 -7.55
C ARG A 126 7.35 -0.73 -8.06
N PRO A 127 8.00 0.44 -7.99
CA PRO A 127 9.41 0.57 -8.32
C PRO A 127 10.28 -0.35 -7.47
N ARG A 128 11.33 -0.91 -8.07
CA ARG A 128 12.37 -1.80 -7.48
C ARG A 128 11.91 -3.16 -6.98
N ILE A 129 10.65 -3.31 -6.59
CA ILE A 129 10.12 -4.54 -5.97
C ILE A 129 8.97 -5.18 -6.78
N GLY A 130 8.60 -4.60 -7.92
CA GLY A 130 7.58 -5.11 -8.84
C GLY A 130 8.13 -5.41 -10.24
N ALA A 131 7.54 -6.42 -10.89
CA ALA A 131 8.03 -6.95 -12.18
C ALA A 131 8.06 -5.96 -13.35
N VAL A 132 7.27 -4.88 -13.33
CA VAL A 132 7.15 -3.94 -14.47
C VAL A 132 8.47 -3.25 -14.80
N GLU A 133 9.21 -2.79 -13.80
CA GLU A 133 10.50 -2.11 -14.02
C GLU A 133 11.53 -3.08 -14.62
N HIS A 134 11.60 -4.30 -14.10
CA HIS A 134 12.48 -5.34 -14.61
C HIS A 134 12.13 -5.73 -16.05
N TYR A 135 10.85 -5.79 -16.40
CA TYR A 135 10.44 -6.02 -17.78
C TYR A 135 10.88 -4.88 -18.70
N ASN A 136 10.59 -3.64 -18.34
CA ASN A 136 10.90 -2.48 -19.16
C ASN A 136 12.42 -2.30 -19.36
N GLU A 137 13.20 -2.45 -18.29
CA GLU A 137 14.64 -2.16 -18.31
C GLU A 137 15.51 -3.35 -18.73
N ARG A 138 15.13 -4.57 -18.31
CA ARG A 138 15.97 -5.77 -18.47
C ARG A 138 15.35 -6.81 -19.40
N GLN A 139 14.15 -6.57 -19.92
CA GLN A 139 13.45 -7.46 -20.85
C GLN A 139 13.29 -8.88 -20.26
N VAL A 140 12.89 -8.96 -18.98
CA VAL A 140 12.67 -10.26 -18.31
C VAL A 140 11.58 -11.07 -19.01
N ASP A 141 11.73 -12.39 -19.00
CA ASP A 141 10.82 -13.31 -19.66
C ASP A 141 9.54 -13.51 -18.84
N LEU A 142 8.40 -13.08 -19.38
CA LEU A 142 7.10 -13.21 -18.73
C LEU A 142 6.37 -14.51 -19.07
N THR A 143 6.96 -15.40 -19.87
CA THR A 143 6.28 -16.60 -20.41
C THR A 143 5.65 -17.49 -19.33
N ASN A 144 6.28 -17.61 -18.16
CA ASN A 144 5.79 -18.42 -17.04
C ASN A 144 4.96 -17.64 -16.00
N ILE A 145 4.72 -16.35 -16.22
CA ILE A 145 3.96 -15.49 -15.32
C ILE A 145 2.50 -15.47 -15.78
N HIS A 146 1.69 -16.32 -15.16
CA HIS A 146 0.30 -16.53 -15.55
C HIS A 146 -0.69 -15.59 -14.88
N VAL A 147 -0.29 -14.97 -13.76
CA VAL A 147 -1.12 -14.08 -12.94
C VAL A 147 -0.23 -12.98 -12.34
N LEU A 148 -0.73 -11.75 -12.31
CA LEU A 148 -0.12 -10.60 -11.64
C LEU A 148 -1.09 -9.96 -10.66
N GLU A 149 -0.57 -9.49 -9.54
CA GLU A 149 -1.26 -8.56 -8.65
C GLU A 149 -1.18 -7.15 -9.24
N THR A 150 -2.28 -6.71 -9.87
CA THR A 150 -2.34 -5.42 -10.58
C THR A 150 -3.13 -4.36 -9.81
N LEU A 151 -3.93 -4.77 -8.82
CA LEU A 151 -4.64 -3.86 -7.93
C LEU A 151 -4.25 -4.12 -6.48
N ASN A 152 -3.21 -3.42 -6.04
CA ASN A 152 -2.65 -3.57 -4.72
C ASN A 152 -3.02 -2.37 -3.82
N GLY A 153 -3.47 -2.66 -2.59
CA GLY A 153 -3.95 -1.64 -1.63
C GLY A 153 -2.86 -0.75 -1.03
N GLY A 154 -1.61 -1.22 -0.99
CA GLY A 154 -0.45 -0.42 -0.60
C GLY A 154 0.13 0.42 -1.75
N SER A 155 -0.25 0.12 -3.00
CA SER A 155 0.23 0.82 -4.20
C SER A 155 -0.64 2.02 -4.55
N ASN A 156 -0.03 3.04 -5.17
CA ASN A 156 -0.76 4.18 -5.72
C ASN A 156 -1.39 3.84 -7.09
N ASP A 157 -2.22 4.74 -7.61
CA ASP A 157 -2.97 4.48 -8.85
C ASP A 157 -2.05 4.34 -10.08
N TYR A 158 -0.91 5.06 -10.15
CA TYR A 158 0.05 4.91 -11.24
C TYR A 158 0.76 3.56 -11.20
N GLU A 159 1.14 3.10 -10.00
CA GLU A 159 1.75 1.78 -9.82
C GLU A 159 0.77 0.69 -10.24
N ASN A 160 -0.50 0.76 -9.81
CA ASN A 160 -1.52 -0.19 -10.23
C ASN A 160 -1.78 -0.13 -11.75
N ALA A 161 -1.78 1.06 -12.36
CA ALA A 161 -1.97 1.20 -13.80
C ALA A 161 -0.79 0.65 -14.62
N ARG A 162 0.44 0.83 -14.14
CA ARG A 162 1.64 0.20 -14.74
C ARG A 162 1.53 -1.32 -14.75
N ALA A 163 1.07 -1.91 -13.65
CA ALA A 163 0.85 -3.35 -13.54
C ALA A 163 -0.28 -3.82 -14.47
N HIS A 164 -1.38 -3.06 -14.53
CA HIS A 164 -2.52 -3.33 -15.41
C HIS A 164 -2.12 -3.31 -16.90
N ASP A 165 -1.33 -2.32 -17.33
CA ASP A 165 -0.85 -2.23 -18.71
C ASP A 165 0.03 -3.41 -19.09
N LEU A 166 0.96 -3.80 -18.21
CA LEU A 166 1.82 -4.98 -18.45
C LEU A 166 0.96 -6.24 -18.59
N ALA A 167 0.00 -6.43 -17.69
CA ALA A 167 -0.88 -7.58 -17.74
C ALA A 167 -1.67 -7.63 -19.06
N ARG A 168 -2.22 -6.49 -19.50
CA ARG A 168 -2.96 -6.39 -20.77
C ARG A 168 -2.09 -6.62 -22.00
N GLN A 169 -0.89 -6.04 -22.03
CA GLN A 169 0.06 -6.20 -23.14
C GLN A 169 0.43 -7.67 -23.36
N HIS A 170 0.50 -8.45 -22.28
CA HIS A 170 0.95 -9.84 -22.31
C HIS A 170 -0.17 -10.88 -22.10
N ASN A 171 -1.43 -10.46 -22.02
CA ASN A 171 -2.59 -11.30 -21.71
C ASN A 171 -2.41 -12.10 -20.40
N ILE A 172 -1.78 -11.49 -19.40
CA ILE A 172 -1.62 -12.06 -18.06
C ILE A 172 -2.87 -11.76 -17.25
N ARG A 173 -3.34 -12.74 -16.46
CA ARG A 173 -4.54 -12.58 -15.64
C ARG A 173 -4.26 -11.75 -14.39
N GLU A 174 -5.29 -11.11 -13.86
CA GLU A 174 -5.13 -10.05 -12.87
C GLU A 174 -5.80 -10.40 -11.55
N VAL A 175 -5.11 -10.16 -10.44
CA VAL A 175 -5.66 -10.26 -9.08
C VAL A 175 -5.43 -8.97 -8.31
N GLY A 176 -6.19 -8.80 -7.23
CA GLY A 176 -6.09 -7.67 -6.33
C GLY A 176 -6.07 -8.11 -4.87
N ALA A 177 -5.30 -7.39 -4.07
CA ALA A 177 -5.13 -7.64 -2.65
C ALA A 177 -4.60 -6.40 -1.91
N SER A 178 -4.67 -6.38 -0.59
CA SER A 178 -4.34 -5.17 0.17
C SER A 178 -2.85 -4.97 0.43
N ASP A 179 -2.07 -6.05 0.50
CA ASP A 179 -0.70 -6.06 1.04
C ASP A 179 -0.69 -5.44 2.45
N GLY A 180 -1.65 -5.89 3.25
CA GLY A 180 -1.97 -5.36 4.56
C GLY A 180 -1.04 -5.88 5.64
N HIS A 181 -0.47 -4.96 6.42
CA HIS A 181 0.36 -5.24 7.60
C HIS A 181 -0.33 -4.89 8.92
N PHE A 182 -1.42 -4.12 8.84
CA PHE A 182 -2.25 -3.71 9.96
C PHE A 182 -3.71 -4.05 9.69
N VAL A 183 -4.48 -4.29 10.77
CA VAL A 183 -5.89 -4.71 10.69
C VAL A 183 -6.73 -3.77 9.82
N SER A 184 -6.43 -2.46 9.85
CA SER A 184 -7.13 -1.45 9.06
C SER A 184 -6.92 -1.53 7.56
N ASN A 185 -5.85 -2.18 7.10
CA ASN A 185 -5.49 -2.28 5.69
C ASN A 185 -6.21 -3.43 4.98
N LEU A 186 -6.63 -4.46 5.73
CA LEU A 186 -7.31 -5.62 5.17
C LEU A 186 -8.48 -5.21 4.28
N ALA A 187 -8.57 -5.88 3.14
CA ALA A 187 -9.59 -5.78 2.13
C ALA A 187 -9.61 -4.45 1.36
N ARG A 188 -8.62 -3.54 1.51
CA ARG A 188 -8.56 -2.32 0.70
C ARG A 188 -8.67 -2.62 -0.80
N CYS A 189 -8.05 -3.72 -1.24
CA CYS A 189 -8.33 -4.39 -2.50
C CYS A 189 -8.53 -5.89 -2.26
N LEU A 190 -9.25 -6.55 -3.15
CA LEU A 190 -9.72 -7.93 -3.08
C LEU A 190 -9.72 -8.53 -4.49
N THR A 191 -9.91 -9.85 -4.56
CA THR A 191 -10.24 -10.56 -5.79
C THR A 191 -11.61 -11.23 -5.63
N ARG A 192 -12.53 -10.96 -6.56
CA ARG A 192 -13.78 -11.73 -6.70
C ARG A 192 -13.53 -12.92 -7.59
N PHE A 193 -13.90 -14.11 -7.12
CA PHE A 193 -13.92 -15.33 -7.89
C PHE A 193 -15.35 -15.73 -8.20
N ASP A 194 -15.64 -16.13 -9.44
CA ASP A 194 -16.95 -16.69 -9.81
C ASP A 194 -17.08 -18.18 -9.41
N HIS A 195 -16.36 -18.56 -8.36
CA HIS A 195 -16.25 -19.88 -7.77
C HIS A 195 -16.24 -19.78 -6.24
N THR A 196 -16.70 -20.84 -5.58
CA THR A 196 -16.54 -21.00 -4.14
C THR A 196 -15.10 -21.43 -3.83
N ILE A 197 -14.40 -20.65 -3.00
CA ILE A 197 -13.04 -20.95 -2.54
C ILE A 197 -13.10 -21.23 -1.04
N ARG A 198 -12.74 -22.45 -0.61
CA ARG A 198 -12.69 -22.81 0.82
C ARG A 198 -11.31 -23.31 1.25
N THR A 199 -10.50 -23.78 0.30
CA THR A 199 -9.18 -24.35 0.54
C THR A 199 -8.13 -23.70 -0.36
N ILE A 200 -6.85 -23.91 -0.02
CA ILE A 200 -5.75 -23.46 -0.87
C ILE A 200 -5.76 -24.16 -2.24
N ASP A 201 -6.18 -25.42 -2.28
CA ASP A 201 -6.31 -26.19 -3.52
C ASP A 201 -7.42 -25.62 -4.43
N ASP A 202 -8.53 -25.12 -3.86
CA ASP A 202 -9.56 -24.41 -4.62
C ASP A 202 -8.98 -23.14 -5.27
N LEU A 203 -8.24 -22.34 -4.49
CA LEU A 203 -7.61 -21.12 -4.98
C LEU A 203 -6.62 -21.43 -6.10
N VAL A 204 -5.71 -22.38 -5.87
CA VAL A 204 -4.71 -22.80 -6.86
C VAL A 204 -5.39 -23.33 -8.12
N ARG A 205 -6.41 -24.18 -8.00
CA ARG A 205 -7.15 -24.71 -9.15
C ARG A 205 -7.76 -23.58 -9.99
N VAL A 206 -8.44 -22.63 -9.35
CA VAL A 206 -9.10 -21.50 -10.03
C VAL A 206 -8.07 -20.54 -10.65
N LEU A 207 -6.98 -20.26 -9.96
CA LEU A 207 -5.90 -19.46 -10.52
C LEU A 207 -5.13 -20.18 -11.62
N ARG A 208 -5.11 -21.51 -11.69
CA ARG A 208 -4.44 -22.26 -12.78
C ARG A 208 -5.34 -22.49 -13.99
N ASP A 209 -6.65 -22.53 -13.81
CA ASP A 209 -7.61 -22.78 -14.88
C ASP A 209 -7.79 -21.53 -15.75
N PRO A 210 -7.40 -21.56 -17.04
CA PRO A 210 -7.61 -20.43 -17.94
C PRO A 210 -9.08 -20.15 -18.24
N ALA A 211 -9.99 -21.09 -17.96
CA ALA A 211 -11.44 -20.90 -18.12
C ALA A 211 -12.10 -20.28 -16.87
N SER A 212 -11.38 -20.20 -15.74
CA SER A 212 -11.89 -19.57 -14.52
C SER A 212 -11.92 -18.05 -14.64
N SER A 213 -12.98 -17.46 -14.09
CA SER A 213 -13.20 -16.02 -14.06
C SER A 213 -12.94 -15.46 -12.65
N PHE A 214 -12.10 -14.43 -12.58
CA PHE A 214 -11.85 -13.65 -11.38
C PHE A 214 -11.49 -12.21 -11.74
N VAL A 215 -11.79 -11.27 -10.84
CA VAL A 215 -11.66 -9.84 -11.10
C VAL A 215 -11.07 -9.13 -9.87
N PRO A 216 -10.00 -8.33 -10.03
CA PRO A 216 -9.49 -7.46 -8.98
C PRO A 216 -10.45 -6.30 -8.69
N MET A 217 -10.70 -6.03 -7.42
CA MET A 217 -11.62 -4.98 -6.99
C MET A 217 -11.20 -4.27 -5.70
N ARG A 218 -11.72 -3.06 -5.51
CA ARG A 218 -11.65 -2.33 -4.26
C ARG A 218 -12.82 -2.73 -3.36
N ILE A 219 -12.71 -2.54 -2.05
CA ILE A 219 -13.78 -2.95 -1.12
C ILE A 219 -15.13 -2.28 -1.44
N GLU A 220 -15.11 -1.03 -1.90
CA GLU A 220 -16.31 -0.27 -2.22
C GLU A 220 -17.12 -0.89 -3.36
N GLU A 221 -16.46 -1.66 -4.22
CA GLU A 221 -17.05 -2.31 -5.40
C GLU A 221 -17.66 -3.67 -5.07
N THR A 222 -17.51 -4.13 -3.81
CA THR A 222 -18.12 -5.37 -3.33
C THR A 222 -19.58 -5.19 -2.90
N VAL A 223 -20.04 -3.94 -2.82
CA VAL A 223 -21.42 -3.61 -2.48
C VAL A 223 -22.33 -4.02 -3.63
N GLU A 224 -23.46 -4.64 -3.30
CA GLU A 224 -24.43 -5.07 -4.31
C GLU A 224 -24.92 -3.88 -5.14
N GLY A 225 -24.86 -4.02 -6.47
CA GLY A 225 -25.21 -2.95 -7.41
C GLY A 225 -24.11 -1.92 -7.66
N ALA A 226 -22.92 -2.06 -7.07
CA ALA A 226 -21.78 -1.22 -7.41
C ALA A 226 -21.32 -1.48 -8.86
N GLU A 227 -21.10 -0.40 -9.61
CA GLU A 227 -20.45 -0.48 -10.91
C GLU A 227 -18.95 -0.68 -10.71
N ILE A 228 -18.40 -1.75 -11.28
CA ILE A 228 -16.94 -1.96 -11.32
C ILE A 228 -16.42 -1.16 -12.52
N PRO A 229 -15.67 -0.07 -12.29
CA PRO A 229 -15.16 0.74 -13.38
C PRO A 229 -14.06 -0.02 -14.14
N VAL A 230 -13.92 0.30 -15.43
CA VAL A 230 -12.75 -0.10 -16.20
C VAL A 230 -11.51 0.51 -15.53
N ARG A 231 -10.51 -0.32 -15.24
CA ARG A 231 -9.25 0.16 -14.68
C ARG A 231 -8.51 0.96 -15.76
N PRO A 232 -8.12 2.22 -15.47
CA PRO A 232 -7.37 2.99 -16.44
C PRO A 232 -5.95 2.43 -16.58
N GLY A 233 -5.45 2.40 -17.81
CA GLY A 233 -4.04 2.18 -18.08
C GLY A 233 -3.17 3.37 -17.66
N PHE A 234 -1.85 3.25 -17.72
CA PHE A 234 -0.92 4.32 -17.33
C PHE A 234 -1.05 5.55 -18.22
N GLU A 235 -1.16 5.36 -19.54
CA GLU A 235 -1.40 6.47 -20.48
C GLU A 235 -2.78 7.10 -20.25
N GLU A 236 -3.80 6.29 -19.97
CA GLU A 236 -5.14 6.78 -19.65
C GLU A 236 -5.14 7.56 -18.35
N LEU A 237 -4.47 7.09 -17.29
CA LEU A 237 -4.27 7.86 -16.06
C LEU A 237 -3.48 9.15 -16.31
N THR A 238 -2.48 9.11 -17.19
CA THR A 238 -1.67 10.28 -17.54
C THR A 238 -2.44 11.26 -18.44
N ALA A 239 -3.47 10.79 -19.15
CA ALA A 239 -4.39 11.63 -19.92
C ALA A 239 -5.60 12.09 -19.07
N LEU A 240 -5.97 11.31 -18.05
CA LEU A 240 -6.98 11.62 -17.03
C LEU A 240 -6.43 12.54 -15.95
N LEU A 241 -5.10 12.57 -15.78
CA LEU A 241 -4.40 13.76 -15.37
C LEU A 241 -4.76 14.80 -16.41
N PRO A 242 -5.65 15.74 -16.08
CA PRO A 242 -5.63 16.96 -16.85
C PRO A 242 -4.21 17.52 -16.60
N HIS A 243 -3.76 18.46 -17.41
CA HIS A 243 -2.88 19.46 -16.82
C HIS A 243 -3.65 20.02 -15.61
N THR A 244 -3.35 19.45 -14.45
CA THR A 244 -4.00 19.54 -13.13
C THR A 244 -5.49 19.14 -12.98
N SER A 245 -5.77 18.35 -11.94
CA SER A 245 -7.08 17.86 -11.46
C SER A 245 -8.28 18.82 -11.70
N GLY A 246 -9.36 18.28 -12.27
CA GLY A 246 -10.72 18.84 -12.31
C GLY A 246 -11.70 17.71 -11.98
N GLN A 247 -12.27 17.69 -10.77
CA GLN A 247 -13.58 18.26 -10.43
C GLN A 247 -14.75 17.71 -11.25
N GLY A 248 -15.63 16.94 -10.59
CA GLY A 248 -17.03 16.93 -10.96
C GLY A 248 -17.61 18.33 -10.82
N ASN A 249 -18.51 18.71 -11.73
CA ASN A 249 -19.17 20.00 -11.76
C ASN A 249 -20.09 20.15 -10.52
N LEU A 250 -19.54 20.67 -9.42
CA LEU A 250 -20.23 20.84 -8.13
C LEU A 250 -20.98 22.18 -8.02
N GLY A 251 -21.11 22.95 -9.11
CA GLY A 251 -21.83 24.22 -9.11
C GLY A 251 -21.09 25.29 -8.29
N GLY A 252 -20.03 25.86 -8.88
CA GLY A 252 -19.26 26.98 -8.36
C GLY A 252 -18.19 27.40 -9.37
N ASP A 253 -17.68 28.63 -9.28
CA ASP A 253 -16.57 29.08 -10.15
C ASP A 253 -15.36 28.15 -10.01
N VAL A 254 -14.69 27.82 -11.12
CA VAL A 254 -13.47 26.99 -11.15
C VAL A 254 -12.46 27.52 -10.13
N ILE A 255 -11.86 26.65 -9.29
CA ILE A 255 -10.80 27.09 -8.37
C ILE A 255 -9.64 27.66 -9.19
N GLU A 256 -9.27 28.90 -8.93
CA GLU A 256 -8.11 29.54 -9.52
C GLU A 256 -6.88 29.32 -8.62
N TYR A 257 -5.83 28.71 -9.18
CA TYR A 257 -4.55 28.50 -8.52
C TYR A 257 -3.44 28.28 -9.56
N ASP A 258 -2.19 28.50 -9.16
CA ASP A 258 -1.00 28.21 -9.95
C ASP A 258 -0.79 26.69 -10.04
N ARG A 259 -1.15 26.14 -11.19
CA ARG A 259 -1.06 24.73 -11.50
C ARG A 259 0.38 24.28 -11.79
N SER A 260 1.29 25.20 -12.11
CA SER A 260 2.68 24.90 -12.50
C SER A 260 3.57 24.45 -11.35
N VAL A 261 3.11 24.62 -10.11
CA VAL A 261 3.86 24.21 -8.91
C VAL A 261 3.57 22.77 -8.46
N ILE A 262 2.55 22.13 -9.02
CA ILE A 262 2.20 20.74 -8.67
C ILE A 262 3.33 19.81 -9.11
N GLY A 263 3.79 18.95 -8.20
CA GLY A 263 4.89 18.01 -8.42
C GLY A 263 6.27 18.66 -8.54
N ARG A 264 6.37 20.01 -8.55
CA ARG A 264 7.65 20.70 -8.58
C ARG A 264 8.31 20.62 -7.22
N GLU A 265 9.31 19.76 -7.14
CA GLU A 265 10.12 19.58 -5.96
C GLU A 265 11.22 20.64 -5.87
N VAL A 266 11.42 21.19 -4.68
CA VAL A 266 12.51 22.11 -4.36
C VAL A 266 13.20 21.64 -3.09
N HIS A 267 14.52 21.87 -3.01
CA HIS A 267 15.27 21.61 -1.78
C HIS A 267 14.77 22.53 -0.67
N GLY A 268 14.25 21.91 0.39
CA GLY A 268 13.64 22.58 1.54
C GLY A 268 14.64 22.82 2.67
N GLY A 269 15.73 22.07 2.74
CA GLY A 269 16.73 22.22 3.79
C GLY A 269 17.26 20.88 4.25
N GLN A 270 17.96 20.90 5.37
CA GLN A 270 18.65 19.74 5.91
C GLN A 270 18.32 19.58 7.40
N LEU A 271 18.11 18.34 7.83
CA LEU A 271 17.96 17.97 9.23
C LEU A 271 19.11 17.06 9.64
N VAL A 272 19.91 17.48 10.62
CA VAL A 272 20.93 16.64 11.24
C VAL A 272 20.33 15.95 12.46
N VAL A 273 20.26 14.63 12.43
CA VAL A 273 19.68 13.85 13.52
C VAL A 273 20.79 13.44 14.49
N THR A 274 20.77 13.97 15.71
CA THR A 274 21.75 13.62 16.75
C THR A 274 21.10 12.79 17.84
N ALA A 275 21.90 12.01 18.59
CA ALA A 275 21.41 11.29 19.76
C ALA A 275 20.83 12.24 20.83
N GLU A 276 21.33 13.48 20.88
CA GLU A 276 20.80 14.54 21.73
C GLU A 276 19.42 15.01 21.26
N SER A 277 19.24 15.32 19.97
CA SER A 277 17.94 15.71 19.42
C SER A 277 16.87 14.63 19.60
N ILE A 278 17.24 13.35 19.51
CA ILE A 278 16.35 12.22 19.80
C ILE A 278 15.94 12.21 21.27
N ARG A 279 16.89 12.42 22.19
CA ARG A 279 16.63 12.46 23.63
C ARG A 279 15.74 13.64 24.00
N GLU A 280 16.04 14.83 23.49
CA GLU A 280 15.25 16.05 23.70
C GLU A 280 13.82 15.89 23.19
N TYR A 281 13.65 15.31 21.99
CA TYR A 281 12.33 14.99 21.45
C TYR A 281 11.57 14.01 22.36
N CYS A 282 12.25 12.96 22.83
CA CYS A 282 11.61 11.99 23.71
C CYS A 282 11.22 12.60 25.06
N GLU A 283 12.09 13.43 25.65
CA GLU A 283 11.82 14.15 26.89
C GLU A 283 10.62 15.10 26.73
N ALA A 284 10.57 15.87 25.64
CA ALA A 284 9.50 16.81 25.36
C ALA A 284 8.12 16.17 25.20
N LEU A 285 8.07 14.91 24.74
CA LEU A 285 6.83 14.16 24.52
C LEU A 285 6.57 13.09 25.59
N GLU A 286 7.40 13.01 26.63
CA GLU A 286 7.39 11.92 27.62
C GLU A 286 7.43 10.52 26.97
N GLU A 287 8.10 10.40 25.82
CA GLU A 287 8.32 9.14 25.12
C GLU A 287 9.40 8.33 25.86
N THR A 288 9.05 7.10 26.23
CA THR A 288 9.87 6.25 27.12
C THR A 288 10.30 4.95 26.45
N ASN A 289 9.99 4.77 25.16
CA ASN A 289 10.37 3.57 24.43
C ASN A 289 11.90 3.37 24.43
N PRO A 290 12.40 2.25 24.98
CA PRO A 290 13.84 2.00 25.11
C PRO A 290 14.56 1.87 23.77
N LEU A 291 13.86 1.62 22.65
CA LEU A 291 14.46 1.63 21.31
C LEU A 291 15.09 2.99 20.92
N TYR A 292 14.64 4.08 21.55
CA TYR A 292 15.11 5.43 21.25
C TYR A 292 16.13 5.96 22.26
N LEU A 293 16.19 5.36 23.46
CA LEU A 293 16.91 5.93 24.61
C LEU A 293 17.93 4.99 25.26
N ASP A 294 17.76 3.66 25.15
CA ASP A 294 18.63 2.66 25.75
C ASP A 294 19.48 1.93 24.68
N PRO A 295 20.78 2.24 24.56
CA PRO A 295 21.64 1.62 23.55
C PRO A 295 21.79 0.11 23.69
N GLU A 296 21.76 -0.43 24.92
CA GLU A 296 21.91 -1.86 25.15
C GLU A 296 20.64 -2.62 24.75
N PHE A 297 19.47 -2.04 25.04
CA PHE A 297 18.19 -2.56 24.57
C PHE A 297 18.09 -2.47 23.04
N ALA A 298 18.38 -1.31 22.45
CA ALA A 298 18.25 -1.08 21.02
C ALA A 298 19.21 -1.95 20.19
N LYS A 299 20.40 -2.25 20.72
CA LYS A 299 21.38 -3.17 20.10
C LYS A 299 20.86 -4.62 20.02
N GLN A 300 20.02 -5.04 20.96
CA GLN A 300 19.40 -6.37 20.97
C GLN A 300 18.15 -6.44 20.10
N GLY A 301 17.58 -5.30 19.71
CA GLY A 301 16.39 -5.21 18.86
C GLY A 301 16.69 -5.41 17.37
N SER A 302 15.62 -5.46 16.56
CA SER A 302 15.68 -5.67 15.10
C SER A 302 16.49 -4.61 14.35
N TYR A 303 16.68 -3.43 14.93
CA TYR A 303 17.43 -2.34 14.33
C TYR A 303 18.91 -2.31 14.72
N GLY A 304 19.39 -3.18 15.62
CA GLY A 304 20.82 -3.29 15.96
C GLY A 304 21.46 -2.04 16.59
N GLY A 305 20.65 -1.08 17.06
CA GLY A 305 21.10 0.19 17.64
C GLY A 305 19.97 1.23 17.70
N ILE A 306 20.23 2.37 18.34
CA ILE A 306 19.26 3.45 18.52
C ILE A 306 18.74 3.93 17.16
N ILE A 307 17.43 4.18 17.10
CA ILE A 307 16.74 4.84 15.99
C ILE A 307 16.00 6.08 16.51
N ALA A 308 15.73 7.02 15.63
CA ALA A 308 14.88 8.16 15.93
C ALA A 308 13.41 7.72 15.97
N PRO A 309 12.60 8.25 16.91
CA PRO A 309 11.15 8.14 16.83
C PRO A 309 10.65 8.66 15.48
N PRO A 310 9.70 7.99 14.80
CA PRO A 310 9.21 8.45 13.50
C PRO A 310 8.78 9.92 13.51
N GLY A 311 8.03 10.33 14.54
CA GLY A 311 7.52 11.69 14.67
C GLY A 311 8.60 12.79 14.77
N LEU A 312 9.87 12.45 15.01
CA LEU A 312 10.97 13.41 15.05
C LEU A 312 11.09 14.18 13.74
N LEU A 313 10.79 13.58 12.58
CA LEU A 313 10.86 14.29 11.30
C LEU A 313 9.84 15.45 11.18
N GLN A 314 8.84 15.52 12.06
CA GLN A 314 7.93 16.67 12.10
C GLN A 314 8.54 17.92 12.74
N THR A 315 9.67 17.79 13.43
CA THR A 315 10.42 18.95 13.94
C THR A 315 11.34 19.56 12.88
N ALA A 316 11.43 18.95 11.70
CA ALA A 316 12.26 19.46 10.62
C ALA A 316 11.81 20.86 10.18
N GLU A 317 12.70 21.83 10.31
CA GLU A 317 12.49 23.19 9.82
C GLU A 317 12.84 23.26 8.32
N LEU A 318 11.92 22.76 7.49
CA LEU A 318 12.05 22.87 6.04
C LEU A 318 11.49 24.20 5.54
N GLY A 319 12.16 24.76 4.55
CA GLY A 319 11.67 25.84 3.71
C GLY A 319 10.33 25.48 3.05
N PRO A 320 9.57 26.50 2.62
CA PRO A 320 8.23 26.29 2.11
C PRO A 320 8.24 25.58 0.76
N ALA A 321 7.25 24.70 0.55
CA ALA A 321 6.90 24.25 -0.79
C ALA A 321 6.50 25.45 -1.68
N PRO A 322 6.66 25.37 -3.00
CA PRO A 322 6.19 26.41 -3.91
C PRO A 322 4.71 26.72 -3.69
N ASP A 323 4.34 28.00 -3.62
CA ASP A 323 2.97 28.40 -3.29
C ASP A 323 2.03 28.24 -4.50
N PRO A 324 0.96 27.44 -4.40
CA PRO A 324 -0.04 27.33 -5.47
C PRO A 324 -0.95 28.56 -5.58
N LYS A 325 -0.84 29.58 -4.72
CA LYS A 325 -1.59 30.86 -4.84
C LYS A 325 -3.11 30.68 -4.98
N VAL A 326 -3.67 29.70 -4.27
CA VAL A 326 -5.10 29.37 -4.31
C VAL A 326 -5.95 30.60 -3.99
N LYS A 327 -6.90 30.90 -4.86
CA LYS A 327 -7.85 32.02 -4.73
C LYS A 327 -9.19 31.55 -4.14
N PHE A 328 -9.15 30.97 -2.94
CA PHE A 328 -10.34 30.50 -2.27
C PHE A 328 -10.18 30.50 -0.75
N GLY A 329 -11.27 30.83 -0.04
CA GLY A 329 -11.33 30.74 1.41
C GLY A 329 -10.62 31.88 2.13
N ASN A 330 -11.14 32.22 3.31
CA ASN A 330 -10.56 33.22 4.23
C ASN A 330 -10.13 32.59 5.56
N LEU A 331 -10.30 31.28 5.70
CA LEU A 331 -9.95 30.53 6.90
C LEU A 331 -9.30 29.20 6.51
N GLY A 332 -8.12 28.94 7.06
CA GLY A 332 -7.33 27.73 6.82
C GLY A 332 -7.16 26.87 8.07
N PHE A 333 -7.17 25.54 7.89
CA PHE A 333 -6.88 24.57 8.95
C PHE A 333 -5.98 23.45 8.42
N HIS A 334 -5.21 22.84 9.32
CA HIS A 334 -4.63 21.54 9.04
C HIS A 334 -5.73 20.48 9.02
N ALA A 335 -5.77 19.69 7.95
CA ALA A 335 -6.84 18.72 7.67
C ALA A 335 -6.38 17.27 7.80
N GLY A 336 -5.14 17.04 8.23
CA GLY A 336 -4.57 15.72 8.43
C GLY A 336 -3.19 15.55 7.80
N SER A 337 -2.51 14.52 8.27
CA SER A 337 -1.18 14.13 7.79
C SER A 337 -1.15 12.66 7.42
N ARG A 338 -0.35 12.31 6.42
CA ARG A 338 0.05 10.93 6.10
C ARG A 338 1.57 10.86 6.16
N GLN A 339 2.10 9.86 6.84
CA GLN A 339 3.54 9.69 7.01
C GLN A 339 3.90 8.25 6.66
N GLU A 340 4.91 8.07 5.83
CA GLU A 340 5.42 6.77 5.39
C GLU A 340 6.92 6.78 5.63
N TYR A 341 7.42 5.77 6.35
CA TYR A 341 8.83 5.61 6.70
C TYR A 341 9.32 4.32 6.05
N PHE A 342 10.37 4.41 5.24
CA PHE A 342 10.92 3.30 4.48
C PHE A 342 12.16 2.72 5.14
N LEU A 343 12.91 3.55 5.88
CA LEU A 343 14.14 3.17 6.56
C LEU A 343 14.18 3.80 7.96
N PRO A 344 14.81 3.13 8.94
CA PRO A 344 15.02 3.70 10.26
C PRO A 344 16.00 4.87 10.17
N VAL A 345 15.61 6.01 10.75
CA VAL A 345 16.49 7.18 10.92
C VAL A 345 17.36 6.98 12.15
N ARG A 346 18.64 7.34 12.09
CA ARG A 346 19.62 7.05 13.14
C ARG A 346 20.35 8.29 13.65
N PRO A 347 20.89 8.24 14.87
CA PRO A 347 21.88 9.22 15.30
C PRO A 347 23.05 9.30 14.32
N GLY A 348 23.33 10.50 13.83
CA GLY A 348 24.37 10.78 12.83
C GLY A 348 23.84 10.95 11.41
N ASP A 349 22.59 10.61 11.12
CA ASP A 349 22.00 10.81 9.80
C ASP A 349 21.88 12.30 9.48
N VAL A 350 22.17 12.61 8.21
CA VAL A 350 21.97 13.94 7.64
C VAL A 350 20.90 13.79 6.57
N LEU A 351 19.71 14.32 6.86
CA LEU A 351 18.55 14.16 6.00
C LEU A 351 18.33 15.41 5.15
N GLU A 352 18.41 15.26 3.84
CA GLU A 352 18.03 16.28 2.88
C GLU A 352 16.52 16.25 2.69
N GLY A 353 15.85 17.36 3.02
CA GLY A 353 14.42 17.52 2.89
C GLY A 353 14.06 18.23 1.60
N TYR A 354 13.16 17.64 0.82
CA TYR A 354 12.64 18.18 -0.42
C TYR A 354 11.14 18.39 -0.32
N VAL A 355 10.66 19.57 -0.70
CA VAL A 355 9.26 19.98 -0.52
C VAL A 355 8.57 20.24 -1.86
N SER A 356 7.30 19.86 -1.96
CA SER A 356 6.49 20.04 -3.17
C SER A 356 4.99 20.19 -2.84
N ILE A 357 4.21 20.65 -3.81
CA ILE A 357 2.75 20.53 -3.78
C ILE A 357 2.38 19.24 -4.49
N LYS A 358 1.82 18.28 -3.76
CA LYS A 358 1.36 17.01 -4.34
C LYS A 358 0.09 17.22 -5.17
N GLU A 359 -0.88 17.91 -4.59
CA GLU A 359 -2.18 18.13 -5.21
C GLU A 359 -2.92 19.31 -4.57
N VAL A 360 -3.82 19.91 -5.34
CA VAL A 360 -4.85 20.82 -4.88
C VAL A 360 -6.18 20.28 -5.37
N TYR A 361 -7.16 20.14 -4.48
CA TYR A 361 -8.46 19.58 -4.82
C TYR A 361 -9.58 20.22 -4.00
N GLU A 362 -10.82 20.07 -4.44
CA GLU A 362 -12.00 20.56 -3.71
C GLU A 362 -12.88 19.43 -3.24
N LYS A 363 -13.60 19.71 -2.16
CA LYS A 363 -14.66 18.88 -1.63
C LYS A 363 -15.78 19.76 -1.11
N THR A 364 -17.02 19.33 -1.32
CA THR A 364 -18.19 19.94 -0.67
C THR A 364 -18.63 19.07 0.49
N GLY A 365 -18.71 19.66 1.68
CA GLY A 365 -19.19 19.00 2.90
C GLY A 365 -20.40 19.70 3.50
N ARG A 366 -20.83 19.27 4.68
CA ARG A 366 -21.93 19.92 5.44
C ARG A 366 -21.67 21.41 5.72
N SER A 367 -20.40 21.80 5.80
CA SER A 367 -19.94 23.17 6.02
C SER A 367 -19.71 23.96 4.72
N GLY A 368 -20.18 23.44 3.58
CA GLY A 368 -20.01 24.07 2.28
C GLY A 368 -18.72 23.65 1.56
N ARG A 369 -18.34 24.49 0.60
CA ARG A 369 -17.20 24.31 -0.30
C ARG A 369 -15.87 24.44 0.45
N MET A 370 -14.95 23.52 0.18
CA MET A 370 -13.62 23.46 0.80
C MET A 370 -12.56 23.13 -0.26
N VAL A 371 -11.41 23.79 -0.18
CA VAL A 371 -10.25 23.53 -1.05
C VAL A 371 -9.10 23.02 -0.20
N PHE A 372 -8.50 21.92 -0.63
CA PHE A 372 -7.40 21.25 0.05
C PHE A 372 -6.12 21.47 -0.74
N VAL A 373 -5.04 21.81 -0.05
CA VAL A 373 -3.67 21.88 -0.58
C VAL A 373 -2.84 20.84 0.16
N VAL A 374 -2.41 19.81 -0.55
CA VAL A 374 -1.56 18.75 -0.01
C VAL A 374 -0.10 19.07 -0.32
N ARG A 375 0.66 19.31 0.74
CA ARG A 375 2.11 19.53 0.67
C ARG A 375 2.81 18.22 0.99
N GLN A 376 3.88 17.92 0.28
CA GLN A 376 4.71 16.74 0.52
C GLN A 376 6.13 17.17 0.88
N ALA A 377 6.70 16.53 1.89
CA ALA A 377 8.11 16.55 2.22
C ALA A 377 8.68 15.13 2.02
N ARG A 378 9.80 15.04 1.30
CA ARG A 378 10.55 13.80 1.06
C ARG A 378 11.93 13.96 1.69
N PHE A 379 12.34 12.97 2.48
CA PHE A 379 13.62 12.98 3.16
C PHE A 379 14.54 11.93 2.55
N GLU A 380 15.74 12.35 2.13
CA GLU A 380 16.82 11.47 1.69
C GLU A 380 17.95 11.47 2.70
N ASN A 381 18.56 10.31 2.98
CA ASN A 381 19.76 10.25 3.81
C ASN A 381 21.03 10.59 2.99
N GLN A 382 22.17 10.61 3.68
CA GLN A 382 23.50 10.81 3.09
C GLN A 382 23.91 9.78 2.02
N HIS A 383 23.19 8.67 1.90
CA HIS A 383 23.42 7.62 0.91
C HIS A 383 22.52 7.76 -0.33
N GLY A 384 21.65 8.80 -0.37
CA GLY A 384 20.70 9.02 -1.45
C GLY A 384 19.45 8.13 -1.35
N GLU A 385 19.19 7.53 -0.19
CA GLU A 385 18.03 6.66 0.03
C GLU A 385 16.87 7.48 0.62
N THR A 386 15.68 7.34 0.06
CA THR A 386 14.48 7.98 0.64
C THR A 386 14.10 7.27 1.94
N VAL A 387 14.19 7.99 3.06
CA VAL A 387 13.87 7.45 4.39
C VAL A 387 12.41 7.67 4.76
N ALA A 388 11.78 8.76 4.29
CA ALA A 388 10.40 9.06 4.63
C ALA A 388 9.72 9.98 3.61
N LEU A 389 8.39 9.87 3.55
CA LEU A 389 7.47 10.78 2.88
C LEU A 389 6.41 11.29 3.88
N ILE A 390 6.31 12.61 4.03
CA ILE A 390 5.33 13.26 4.91
C ILE A 390 4.42 14.15 4.05
N GLN A 391 3.13 13.86 4.06
CA GLN A 391 2.10 14.65 3.39
C GLN A 391 1.25 15.38 4.43
N ASN A 392 1.08 16.68 4.26
CA ASN A 392 0.24 17.52 5.11
C ASN A 392 -0.86 18.16 4.26
N SER A 393 -2.11 17.83 4.57
CA SER A 393 -3.28 18.41 3.92
C SER A 393 -3.71 19.66 4.68
N HIS A 394 -3.88 20.77 3.97
CA HIS A 394 -4.40 22.02 4.52
C HIS A 394 -5.69 22.37 3.80
N VAL A 395 -6.77 22.55 4.55
CA VAL A 395 -8.08 22.93 4.02
C VAL A 395 -8.29 24.44 4.15
N GLN A 396 -8.82 25.06 3.11
CA GLN A 396 -9.31 26.43 3.05
C GLN A 396 -10.83 26.40 2.87
N ARG A 397 -11.53 27.25 3.62
CA ARG A 397 -12.99 27.43 3.50
C ARG A 397 -13.38 28.90 3.60
N GLU A 398 -14.57 29.22 3.11
CA GLU A 398 -15.19 30.53 3.29
C GLU A 398 -16.11 30.51 4.53
N LEU A 399 -15.92 31.48 5.42
CA LEU A 399 -16.94 31.84 6.39
C LEU A 399 -17.89 32.85 5.74
N GLN A 400 -19.19 32.53 5.70
CA GLN A 400 -20.20 33.56 5.45
C GLN A 400 -20.12 34.57 6.60
N SER A 401 -19.81 35.82 6.28
CA SER A 401 -19.99 36.95 7.20
C SER A 401 -21.44 36.94 7.66
N GLY A 402 -21.67 36.74 8.96
CA GLY A 402 -23.01 36.68 9.53
C GLY A 402 -23.83 37.89 9.10
N GLY A 403 -24.96 37.63 8.45
CA GLY A 403 -26.01 38.64 8.34
C GLY A 403 -26.40 39.05 9.75
N SER A 404 -26.35 40.36 10.02
CA SER A 404 -27.02 40.97 11.14
C SER A 404 -28.48 40.49 11.15
N ASN A 405 -28.85 39.75 12.18
CA ASN A 405 -30.27 39.60 12.55
C ASN A 405 -30.69 40.95 13.12
N ASP A 406 -31.20 41.83 12.26
CA ASP A 406 -32.08 42.95 12.65
C ASP A 406 -33.51 42.46 12.79
#